data_AF-A0A6G4WD72-F1
#
_entry.id   AF-A0A6G4WD72-F1
#
_cell.length_a   1.000
_cell.length_b   1.000
_cell.length_c   1.000
_cell.angle_alpha   90.00
_cell.angle_beta   90.00
_cell.angle_gamma   90.00
#
_symmetry.space_group_name_H-M   'P 1'
#
loop_
_entity.id
_entity.type
_entity.pdbx_description
1 polymer ?
#
loop_
_entity_poly.entity_id
_entity_poly.type
_entity_poly.pdbx_seq_one_letter_code
_entity_poly.pdbx_strand_id
1 'polypeptide(L)' 'MAYEPAIGIERLGTVKEIAQAASVGVATVHRVLKGQPKVSPSTSRTVLAAVRKINEQKISLARGSQGS' A
#
# COMPACT_ATOMS: atom_id res chain seq x y z
N MET A 1 12.06 3.85 -16.78
CA MET A 1 12.37 4.08 -15.36
C MET A 1 11.73 2.97 -14.57
N ALA A 2 12.53 1.96 -14.21
CA ALA A 2 12.08 0.81 -13.43
C ALA A 2 11.59 1.30 -12.07
N TYR A 3 10.42 0.85 -11.65
CA TYR A 3 9.97 1.04 -10.29
C TYR A 3 10.88 0.19 -9.41
N GLU A 4 11.89 0.80 -8.80
CA GLU A 4 12.57 0.20 -7.68
C GLU A 4 11.62 0.34 -6.49
N PRO A 5 11.03 -0.76 -5.96
CA PRO A 5 10.21 -0.70 -4.76
C PRO A 5 11.14 -0.38 -3.59
N ALA A 6 11.48 0.90 -3.47
CA ALA A 6 12.16 1.43 -2.32
C ALA A 6 11.20 1.23 -1.15
N ILE A 7 11.66 0.43 -0.20
CA ILE A 7 10.99 -0.02 1.02
C ILE A 7 10.01 -1.18 0.77
N GLY A 8 10.40 -2.38 1.23
CA GLY A 8 9.62 -3.62 1.20
C GLY A 8 8.29 -3.59 1.97
N ILE A 9 7.77 -2.41 2.33
CA ILE A 9 6.44 -2.20 2.88
C ILE A 9 5.37 -2.54 1.83
N GLU A 10 5.57 -2.26 0.55
CA GLU A 10 4.58 -2.67 -0.47
C GLU A 10 4.52 -4.19 -0.72
N ARG A 11 5.47 -4.97 -0.18
CA ARG A 11 5.50 -6.42 -0.39
C ARG A 11 4.54 -7.20 0.49
N LEU A 12 3.99 -6.58 1.53
CA LEU A 12 3.13 -7.27 2.50
C LEU A 12 1.64 -7.19 2.16
N GLY A 13 1.22 -6.14 1.46
CA GLY A 13 -0.15 -5.94 1.00
C GLY A 13 -0.25 -5.95 -0.53
N THR A 14 -1.17 -6.72 -1.09
CA THR A 14 -1.39 -6.70 -2.54
C THR A 14 -2.03 -5.36 -2.97
N VAL A 15 -1.76 -4.93 -4.21
CA VAL A 15 -2.39 -3.73 -4.80
C VAL A 15 -3.93 -3.82 -4.73
N LYS A 16 -4.50 -5.02 -4.81
CA LYS A 16 -5.93 -5.28 -4.69
C LYS A 16 -6.46 -5.05 -3.26
N GLU A 17 -5.74 -5.50 -2.24
CA GLU A 17 -6.06 -5.22 -0.83
C GLU A 17 -5.99 -3.73 -0.54
N ILE A 18 -4.94 -3.05 -1.01
CA ILE A 18 -4.76 -1.60 -0.84
C ILE A 18 -5.91 -0.83 -1.52
N ALA A 19 -6.28 -1.24 -2.74
CA ALA A 19 -7.39 -0.63 -3.49
C ALA A 19 -8.72 -0.77 -2.74
N GLN A 20 -9.02 -1.95 -2.20
CA GLN A 20 -10.22 -2.16 -1.37
C GLN A 20 -10.19 -1.32 -0.09
N ALA A 21 -9.08 -1.35 0.66
CA ALA A 21 -8.96 -0.62 1.92
C ALA A 21 -9.06 0.90 1.75
N ALA A 22 -8.56 1.43 0.62
CA ALA A 22 -8.65 2.85 0.29
C ALA A 22 -9.94 3.21 -0.48
N SER A 23 -10.80 2.24 -0.79
CA SER A 23 -12.01 2.41 -1.60
C SER A 23 -11.75 3.11 -2.95
N VAL A 24 -10.68 2.69 -3.65
CA VAL A 24 -10.29 3.21 -4.96
C VAL A 24 -10.05 2.06 -5.95
N GLY A 25 -9.95 2.39 -7.23
CA GLY A 25 -9.54 1.42 -8.26
C GLY A 25 -8.05 1.06 -8.19
N VAL A 26 -7.72 -0.17 -8.60
CA VAL A 26 -6.33 -0.67 -8.73
C VAL A 26 -5.47 0.28 -9.56
N ALA A 27 -6.01 0.82 -10.64
CA ALA A 27 -5.32 1.79 -11.49
C ALA A 27 -4.96 3.09 -10.74
N THR A 28 -5.81 3.53 -9.80
CA THR A 28 -5.55 4.70 -8.96
C THR A 28 -4.42 4.43 -7.98
N VAL A 29 -4.41 3.25 -7.33
CA VAL A 29 -3.29 2.83 -6.48
C VAL A 29 -1.98 2.84 -7.28
N HIS A 30 -1.98 2.24 -8.47
CA HIS A 30 -0.82 2.24 -9.36
C HIS A 30 -0.34 3.64 -9.72
N ARG A 31 -1.25 4.60 -9.95
CA ARG A 31 -0.90 6.01 -10.21
C ARG A 31 -0.29 6.68 -8.97
N VAL A 32 -0.83 6.42 -7.79
CA VAL A 32 -0.30 6.95 -6.51
C VAL A 32 1.10 6.42 -6.23
N LEU A 33 1.29 5.10 -6.34
CA LEU A 33 2.58 4.46 -6.10
C LEU A 33 3.63 4.93 -7.11
N LYS A 34 3.24 5.18 -8.36
CA LYS A 34 4.10 5.78 -9.39
C LYS A 34 4.29 7.30 -9.25
N GLY A 35 3.70 7.94 -8.22
CA GLY A 35 3.83 9.38 -7.99
C GLY A 35 3.23 10.25 -9.10
N GLN A 36 2.22 9.77 -9.82
CA GLN A 36 1.65 10.51 -10.94
C GLN A 36 0.84 11.73 -10.45
N PRO A 37 1.01 12.91 -11.07
CA PRO A 37 0.35 14.15 -10.64
C PRO A 37 -1.17 14.17 -10.89
N LYS A 38 -1.71 13.16 -11.58
CA LYS A 38 -3.13 13.03 -11.91
C LYS A 38 -4.00 12.55 -10.75
N VAL A 39 -3.45 12.39 -9.54
CA VAL A 39 -4.18 11.94 -8.36
C VAL A 39 -4.29 13.07 -7.35
N SER A 40 -5.51 13.30 -6.86
CA SER A 40 -5.73 14.34 -5.85
C SER A 40 -4.93 14.03 -4.57
N PRO A 41 -4.42 15.06 -3.88
CA PRO A 41 -3.62 14.89 -2.67
C PRO A 41 -4.40 14.17 -1.56
N SER A 42 -5.72 14.37 -1.50
CA SER A 42 -6.60 13.64 -0.57
C SER A 42 -6.60 12.14 -0.84
N THR A 43 -6.73 11.73 -2.11
CA THR A 43 -6.69 10.32 -2.52
C THR A 43 -5.33 9.69 -2.26
N SER A 44 -4.25 10.42 -2.55
CA SER A 44 -2.89 9.95 -2.25
C SER A 44 -2.70 9.65 -0.76
N ARG A 45 -3.18 10.55 0.12
CA ARG A 45 -3.16 10.33 1.58
C ARG A 45 -3.96 9.09 2.00
N THR A 46 -5.17 8.89 1.46
CA THR A 46 -5.99 7.71 1.77
C THR A 46 -5.28 6.41 1.36
N VAL A 47 -4.71 6.38 0.15
CA VAL A 47 -3.98 5.19 -0.35
C VAL A 47 -2.75 4.91 0.51
N LEU A 48 -1.95 5.92 0.85
CA LEU A 48 -0.78 5.76 1.71
C LEU A 48 -1.14 5.31 3.13
N ALA A 49 -2.24 5.81 3.69
CA ALA A 49 -2.74 5.37 4.99
C ALA A 49 -3.19 3.90 4.96
N ALA A 50 -3.86 3.47 3.88
CA ALA A 50 -4.26 2.08 3.68
C ALA A 50 -3.04 1.14 3.57
N VAL A 51 -2.01 1.54 2.80
CA VAL A 51 -0.75 0.80 2.69
C VAL A 51 -0.12 0.59 4.07
N ARG A 52 0.01 1.67 4.85
CA ARG A 52 0.56 1.60 6.22
C ARG A 52 -0.22 0.62 7.10
N LYS A 53 -1.54 0.76 7.16
CA LYS A 53 -2.41 -0.07 7.99
C LYS A 53 -2.27 -1.56 7.66
N ILE A 54 -2.28 -1.91 6.36
CA ILE A 54 -2.13 -3.30 5.92
C ILE A 54 -0.76 -3.85 6.34
N ASN A 55 0.29 -3.05 6.16
CA ASN A 55 1.64 -3.47 6.52
C ASN A 55 1.82 -3.67 8.02
N GLU A 56 1.31 -2.75 8.83
CA GLU A 56 1.31 -2.90 10.29
C GLU A 56 0.59 -4.18 10.72
N GLN A 57 -0.56 -4.49 10.12
CA GLN A 57 -1.27 -5.75 10.39
C GLN A 57 -0.45 -6.99 10.00
N LYS A 58 0.16 -7.00 8.81
CA LYS A 58 0.95 -8.15 8.34
C LYS A 58 2.25 -8.32 9.13
N ILE A 59 2.92 -7.22 9.50
CA ILE A 59 4.11 -7.23 10.38
C ILE A 59 3.73 -7.74 11.76
N SER A 60 2.60 -7.27 12.31
CA SER A 60 2.11 -7.72 13.61
C SER A 60 1.78 -9.22 13.60
N LEU A 61 1.15 -9.71 12.53
CA LEU A 61 0.89 -11.14 12.34
C LEU A 61 2.20 -11.94 12.23
N ALA A 62 3.14 -11.51 11.38
CA ALA A 62 4.42 -12.19 11.21
C ALA A 62 5.25 -12.23 12.50
N ARG A 63 5.18 -11.18 13.32
CA ARG A 63 5.84 -11.13 14.64
C ARG A 63 5.14 -11.99 15.68
N GLY A 64 3.81 -12.11 15.63
CA GLY A 64 3.04 -12.98 16.52
C GLY A 64 3.21 -14.48 16.19
N SER A 65 3.54 -14.82 14.94
CA SER A 65 3.70 -16.20 14.49
C SER A 65 5.14 -16.75 14.63
N GLN A 66 6.12 -15.93 15.00
CA GLN A 66 7.48 -16.36 15.35
C GLN A 66 7.58 -16.55 16.88
N GLY A 67 6.81 -17.48 17.41
CA GLY A 67 6.75 -17.73 18.84
C GLY A 67 5.84 -18.91 19.17
N SER A 68 6.17 -20.10 18.66
CA SER A 68 5.63 -21.39 19.10
C SER A 68 6.68 -22.46 18.84
#